data_AF-A0AAD8ILF3-F1
#
_entry.id   AF-A0AAD8ILF3-F1
#
_cell.length_a   1.000
_cell.length_b   1.000
_cell.length_c   1.000
_cell.angle_alpha   90.00
_cell.angle_beta   90.00
_cell.angle_gamma   90.00
#
_symmetry.space_group_name_H-M   'P 1'
#
loop_
_entity.id
_entity.type
_entity.pdbx_description
1 polymer ?
#
loop_
_entity_poly.entity_id
_entity_poly.type
_entity_poly.pdbx_seq_one_letter_code
_entity_poly.pdbx_strand_id
1 'polypeptide(L)'
;MPILTGSTPTKTLFMATQFLTKSTKPSLTHFRQLSCTASTTSSYPQRLEPNPPDLINWVKKQGGFVHPSVRISVNGQFGLGLVASDDIASGSYLIGLPDHVPLRFGLSDGDCGADGDSVLVNVARKVPEELWAMRLGLKLLQERARVGSFWWPYISNLPETYTVPIFFPGEDIKNLQYAPLLYQVNKRCRFLLDFEKELERVLGNLDSNDHPFGSQDVDASSLGWAMSAVSSRAFRLYGKKIQDGTHSNAPMMLPLIDMCNHSFNPNAEIVQEQGDANAKMLVKVVAGTNIKQDDALVLNYGCLNNDLFLLDYGFVIPSNPYDCIELRYDGALLDAASMAAGVSSPNFSTPAPWQQDILLKLDLDGESPLLKVSLGGPELVEGRLLAALRVLLERDVEKVQNHDLDTLKSLSVEAPLGIPNEVAVLRTCIALCVIALEHFPTKLMDDESLLKKDISGTAELAIQFRIQKKSLIIDVMRDLTRRVKLLSSQESAVS
;
A
#
# COMPACT_ATOMS: atom_id res chain seq x y z
N MET A 1 20.58 46.07 -5.43
CA MET A 1 21.73 45.86 -6.34
C MET A 1 22.92 46.63 -5.78
N PRO A 2 24.17 46.13 -5.78
CA PRO A 2 24.76 45.00 -6.53
C PRO A 2 24.87 43.71 -5.67
N ILE A 3 24.53 42.51 -6.14
CA ILE A 3 25.28 41.51 -6.94
C ILE A 3 26.65 41.15 -6.34
N LEU A 4 26.68 40.04 -5.58
CA LEU A 4 27.85 39.20 -5.29
C LEU A 4 27.42 37.73 -5.20
N THR A 5 27.60 37.06 -6.34
CA THR A 5 27.99 35.65 -6.55
C THR A 5 28.19 34.77 -5.32
N GLY A 6 27.42 33.68 -5.25
CA GLY A 6 27.71 32.47 -4.48
C GLY A 6 27.26 31.23 -5.25
N SER A 7 28.17 30.65 -6.02
CA SER A 7 28.00 29.39 -6.75
C SER A 7 28.10 28.20 -5.81
N THR A 8 27.04 27.41 -5.70
CA THR A 8 27.09 26.04 -5.18
C THR A 8 26.48 25.09 -6.21
N PRO A 9 27.22 24.11 -6.75
CA PRO A 9 26.64 23.09 -7.59
C PRO A 9 25.95 22.06 -6.70
N THR A 10 24.63 22.06 -6.69
CA THR A 10 23.82 20.98 -6.13
C THR A 10 24.05 19.73 -6.98
N LYS A 11 25.05 18.91 -6.61
CA LYS A 11 25.18 17.54 -7.12
C LYS A 11 24.09 16.69 -6.46
N THR A 12 22.87 16.79 -6.98
CA THR A 12 21.85 15.76 -6.78
C THR A 12 22.26 14.57 -7.63
N LEU A 13 22.81 13.55 -6.98
CA LEU A 13 23.21 12.29 -7.60
C LEU A 13 21.95 11.52 -8.03
N PHE A 14 21.47 11.79 -9.25
CA PHE A 14 20.43 10.99 -9.90
C PHE A 14 21.06 9.66 -10.37
N MET A 15 20.81 8.57 -9.63
CA MET A 15 20.91 7.23 -10.23
C MET A 15 19.66 7.01 -11.09
N ALA A 16 19.80 7.35 -12.37
CA ALA A 16 18.83 7.00 -13.39
C ALA A 16 18.83 5.48 -13.59
N THR A 17 17.63 4.92 -13.60
CA THR A 17 17.27 3.56 -13.99
C THR A 17 17.93 3.17 -15.32
N GLN A 18 18.99 2.36 -15.24
CA GLN A 18 19.41 1.48 -16.34
C GLN A 18 19.06 0.05 -15.94
N PHE A 19 17.81 -0.35 -16.19
CA PHE A 19 17.51 -1.77 -16.38
C PHE A 19 18.13 -2.17 -17.73
N LEU A 20 19.40 -2.57 -17.69
CA LEU A 20 20.10 -3.13 -18.85
C LEU A 20 19.41 -4.45 -19.21
N THR A 21 18.73 -4.46 -20.35
CA THR A 21 18.25 -5.66 -21.01
C THR A 21 19.45 -6.50 -21.44
N LYS A 22 19.94 -7.39 -20.57
CA LYS A 22 20.84 -8.47 -20.99
C LYS A 22 20.02 -9.44 -21.84
N SER A 23 20.19 -9.33 -23.16
CA SER A 23 19.76 -10.37 -24.10
C SER A 23 20.45 -11.68 -23.74
N THR A 24 19.70 -12.60 -23.14
CA THR A 24 20.13 -13.97 -22.90
C THR A 24 19.74 -14.79 -24.13
N LYS A 25 20.74 -15.36 -24.80
CA LYS A 25 20.51 -16.39 -25.82
C LYS A 25 19.85 -17.59 -25.14
N PRO A 26 18.88 -18.27 -25.77
CA PRO A 26 18.28 -19.47 -25.21
C PRO A 26 19.36 -20.57 -25.18
N SER A 27 19.91 -20.82 -23.99
CA SER A 27 20.71 -22.01 -23.72
C SER A 27 19.76 -23.09 -23.24
N LEU A 28 19.83 -24.27 -23.88
CA LEU A 28 19.12 -25.49 -23.47
C LEU A 28 19.64 -25.93 -22.09
N THR A 29 19.12 -25.34 -21.04
CA THR A 29 19.35 -25.73 -19.65
C THR A 29 18.00 -25.95 -18.99
N HIS A 30 17.90 -27.01 -18.18
CA HIS A 30 16.66 -27.56 -17.60
C HIS A 30 15.96 -26.65 -16.55
N PHE A 31 16.21 -25.34 -16.57
CA PHE A 31 15.79 -24.41 -15.52
C PHE A 31 14.84 -23.32 -16.08
N ARG A 32 13.86 -22.91 -15.27
CA ARG A 32 12.88 -21.88 -15.63
C ARG A 32 13.38 -20.49 -15.29
N GLN A 33 13.54 -19.66 -16.31
CA GLN A 33 14.09 -18.31 -16.21
C GLN A 33 13.25 -17.40 -15.28
N LEU A 34 13.94 -16.70 -14.38
CA LEU A 34 13.33 -15.82 -13.38
C LEU A 34 13.12 -14.38 -13.89
N SER A 35 13.81 -13.97 -14.95
CA SER A 35 13.74 -12.60 -15.47
C SER A 35 12.33 -12.23 -15.98
N CYS A 36 11.85 -11.05 -15.58
CA CYS A 36 10.61 -10.45 -16.08
C CYS A 36 10.93 -9.21 -16.92
N THR A 37 10.35 -9.09 -18.10
CA THR A 37 10.46 -7.89 -18.95
C THR A 37 9.30 -6.94 -18.69
N ALA A 38 9.55 -5.62 -18.66
CA ALA A 38 8.47 -4.63 -18.60
C ALA A 38 7.62 -4.70 -19.88
N SER A 39 6.34 -5.04 -19.77
CA SER A 39 5.40 -5.01 -20.89
C SER A 39 4.82 -3.60 -21.04
N THR A 40 4.95 -3.03 -22.24
CA THR A 40 4.54 -1.64 -22.55
C THR A 40 3.24 -1.55 -23.36
N THR A 41 2.56 -2.68 -23.61
CA THR A 41 1.59 -2.75 -24.73
C THR A 41 0.18 -3.24 -24.39
N SER A 42 -0.11 -3.74 -23.19
CA SER A 42 -1.48 -4.16 -22.83
C SER A 42 -2.00 -3.48 -21.56
N SER A 43 -3.26 -3.06 -21.58
CA SER A 43 -3.96 -2.45 -20.43
C SER A 43 -4.05 -3.39 -19.22
N TYR A 44 -3.86 -4.70 -19.43
CA TYR A 44 -3.85 -5.72 -18.39
C TYR A 44 -2.65 -6.66 -18.57
N PRO A 45 -1.95 -7.05 -17.49
CA PRO A 45 -0.81 -7.95 -17.58
C PRO A 45 -1.27 -9.36 -17.98
N GLN A 46 -0.52 -9.98 -18.89
CA GLN A 46 -0.72 -11.39 -19.24
C GLN A 46 -0.32 -12.29 -18.06
N ARG A 47 -0.85 -13.52 -18.06
CA ARG A 47 -0.39 -14.55 -17.13
C ARG A 47 1.03 -14.96 -17.48
N LEU A 48 1.79 -15.42 -16.48
CA LEU A 48 3.18 -15.85 -16.61
C LEU A 48 3.34 -16.95 -17.67
N GLU A 49 2.37 -17.86 -17.76
CA GLU A 49 2.25 -18.80 -18.88
C GLU A 49 1.01 -18.44 -19.71
N PRO A 50 1.10 -18.40 -21.06
CA PRO A 50 -0.06 -18.12 -21.92
C PRO A 50 -1.20 -19.13 -21.74
N ASN A 51 -0.84 -20.41 -21.57
CA ASN A 51 -1.77 -21.54 -21.38
C ASN A 51 -1.43 -22.27 -20.07
N PRO A 52 -1.70 -21.66 -18.90
CA PRO A 52 -1.36 -22.27 -17.64
C PRO A 52 -2.32 -23.43 -17.34
N PRO A 53 -1.93 -24.36 -16.43
CA PRO A 53 -2.85 -25.36 -15.91
C PRO A 53 -4.12 -24.73 -15.34
N ASP A 54 -5.25 -25.43 -15.48
CA ASP A 54 -6.53 -24.99 -14.94
C ASP A 54 -6.47 -24.96 -13.41
N LEU A 55 -6.52 -23.73 -12.87
CA LEU A 55 -6.39 -23.47 -11.45
C LEU A 55 -7.57 -24.00 -10.64
N ILE A 56 -8.79 -23.91 -11.16
CA ILE A 56 -10.01 -24.43 -10.50
C ILE A 56 -9.89 -25.96 -10.38
N ASN A 57 -9.51 -26.61 -11.47
CA ASN A 57 -9.33 -28.06 -11.48
C ASN A 57 -8.17 -28.51 -10.58
N TRP A 58 -7.09 -27.74 -10.51
CA TRP A 58 -6.01 -28.01 -9.56
C TRP A 58 -6.49 -27.92 -8.10
N VAL A 59 -7.19 -26.84 -7.71
CA VAL A 59 -7.74 -26.70 -6.35
C VAL A 59 -8.66 -27.88 -6.01
N LYS A 60 -9.56 -28.26 -6.92
CA LYS A 60 -10.44 -29.43 -6.73
C LYS A 60 -9.66 -30.73 -6.55
N LYS A 61 -8.61 -30.95 -7.36
CA LYS A 61 -7.73 -32.14 -7.24
C LYS A 61 -6.97 -32.20 -5.91
N GLN A 62 -6.63 -31.06 -5.31
CA GLN A 62 -5.99 -31.00 -3.99
C GLN A 62 -6.99 -31.14 -2.83
N GLY A 63 -8.25 -31.50 -3.10
CA GLY A 63 -9.28 -31.65 -2.08
C GLY A 63 -9.96 -30.34 -1.67
N GLY A 64 -9.72 -29.26 -2.42
CA GLY A 64 -10.44 -28.00 -2.23
C GLY A 64 -11.83 -28.00 -2.86
N PHE A 65 -12.67 -27.08 -2.40
CA PHE A 65 -14.00 -26.86 -2.92
C PHE A 65 -14.01 -25.62 -3.81
N VAL A 66 -14.71 -25.69 -4.94
CA VAL A 66 -15.02 -24.52 -5.78
C VAL A 66 -16.45 -24.67 -6.28
N HIS A 67 -17.28 -23.68 -5.99
CA HIS A 67 -18.69 -23.64 -6.37
C HIS A 67 -18.84 -23.80 -7.89
N PRO A 68 -19.81 -24.59 -8.39
CA PRO A 68 -19.96 -24.85 -9.83
C PRO A 68 -20.16 -23.58 -10.66
N SER A 69 -20.83 -22.58 -10.07
CA SER A 69 -21.08 -21.30 -10.73
C SER A 69 -19.92 -20.32 -10.66
N VAL A 70 -18.74 -20.69 -10.15
CA VAL A 70 -17.56 -19.82 -10.11
C VAL A 70 -16.64 -20.12 -11.29
N ARG A 71 -16.37 -19.11 -12.11
CA ARG A 71 -15.45 -19.20 -13.25
C ARG A 71 -14.43 -18.08 -13.25
N ILE A 72 -13.25 -18.35 -13.81
CA ILE A 72 -12.24 -17.32 -14.11
C ILE A 72 -12.63 -16.64 -15.43
N SER A 73 -12.71 -15.31 -15.44
CA SER A 73 -13.03 -14.53 -16.64
C SER A 73 -12.24 -13.23 -16.65
N VAL A 74 -12.02 -12.68 -17.85
CA VAL A 74 -11.54 -11.31 -17.98
C VAL A 74 -12.73 -10.37 -17.85
N ASN A 75 -12.67 -9.43 -16.92
CA ASN A 75 -13.62 -8.34 -16.73
C ASN A 75 -12.95 -7.04 -17.22
N GLY A 76 -13.63 -6.29 -18.09
CA GLY A 76 -13.10 -5.09 -18.71
C GLY A 76 -12.70 -3.97 -17.74
N GLN A 77 -13.16 -3.99 -16.48
CA GLN A 77 -12.79 -3.00 -15.45
C GLN A 77 -11.58 -3.39 -14.58
N PHE A 78 -11.34 -4.68 -14.36
CA PHE A 78 -10.38 -5.15 -13.35
C PHE A 78 -9.38 -6.18 -13.90
N GLY A 79 -9.41 -6.45 -15.21
CA GLY A 79 -8.63 -7.51 -15.83
C GLY A 79 -9.16 -8.88 -15.44
N LEU A 80 -8.25 -9.83 -15.20
CA LEU A 80 -8.61 -11.21 -14.87
C LEU A 80 -9.21 -11.29 -13.46
N GLY A 81 -10.35 -11.96 -13.30
CA GLY A 81 -10.93 -12.19 -11.98
C GLY A 81 -11.96 -13.32 -11.94
N LEU A 82 -12.65 -13.46 -10.81
CA LEU A 82 -13.72 -14.44 -10.62
C LEU A 82 -15.09 -13.83 -10.92
N VAL A 83 -15.93 -14.59 -11.62
CA VAL A 83 -17.27 -14.19 -12.04
C VAL A 83 -18.25 -15.34 -11.78
N ALA A 84 -19.47 -15.00 -11.40
CA ALA A 84 -20.56 -15.96 -11.26
C ALA A 84 -21.13 -16.32 -12.64
N SER A 85 -21.25 -17.61 -12.97
CA SER A 85 -21.89 -18.07 -14.22
C SER A 85 -23.40 -18.28 -14.09
N ASP A 86 -23.93 -18.21 -12.87
CA ASP A 86 -25.34 -18.33 -12.51
C ASP A 86 -25.54 -17.59 -11.18
N ASP A 87 -26.79 -17.35 -10.79
CA ASP A 87 -27.13 -16.74 -9.51
C ASP A 87 -26.62 -17.58 -8.33
N ILE A 88 -25.96 -16.93 -7.37
CA ILE A 88 -25.45 -17.54 -6.14
C ILE A 88 -26.11 -16.86 -4.95
N ALA A 89 -26.75 -17.65 -4.09
CA ALA A 89 -27.42 -17.14 -2.89
C ALA A 89 -26.41 -16.71 -1.82
N SER A 90 -26.79 -15.71 -1.02
CA SER A 90 -26.07 -15.32 0.21
C SER A 90 -25.90 -16.53 1.13
N GLY A 91 -24.74 -16.61 1.79
CA GLY A 91 -24.33 -17.72 2.65
C GLY A 91 -23.77 -18.94 1.89
N SER A 92 -23.79 -18.93 0.55
CA SER A 92 -23.23 -20.04 -0.23
C SER A 92 -21.72 -20.12 -0.06
N TYR A 93 -21.21 -21.35 0.11
CA TYR A 93 -19.78 -21.61 0.02
C TYR A 93 -19.32 -21.40 -1.42
N LEU A 94 -18.29 -20.57 -1.61
CA LEU A 94 -17.74 -20.23 -2.93
C LEU A 94 -16.47 -21.02 -3.20
N ILE A 95 -15.49 -20.92 -2.30
CA ILE A 95 -14.17 -21.56 -2.43
C ILE A 95 -13.76 -22.11 -1.06
N GLY A 96 -13.10 -23.27 -1.01
CA GLY A 96 -12.48 -23.81 0.19
C GLY A 96 -11.09 -24.36 -0.12
N LEU A 97 -10.07 -23.83 0.55
CA LEU A 97 -8.67 -24.21 0.40
C LEU A 97 -8.20 -25.04 1.60
N PRO A 98 -7.84 -26.32 1.40
CA PRO A 98 -7.21 -27.14 2.43
C PRO A 98 -5.89 -26.55 2.89
N ASP A 99 -5.46 -26.93 4.09
CA ASP A 99 -4.26 -26.44 4.77
C ASP A 99 -3.00 -26.35 3.89
N HIS A 100 -2.70 -27.36 3.09
CA HIS A 100 -1.49 -27.46 2.29
C HIS A 100 -1.51 -26.63 0.99
N VAL A 101 -2.66 -26.05 0.62
CA VAL A 101 -2.80 -25.27 -0.63
C VAL A 101 -2.28 -23.83 -0.51
N PRO A 102 -2.64 -23.03 0.52
CA PRO A 102 -2.07 -21.72 0.75
C PRO A 102 -0.53 -21.72 0.75
N LEU A 103 0.07 -20.83 -0.04
CA LEU A 103 1.52 -20.64 -0.04
C LEU A 103 1.90 -19.74 1.13
N ARG A 104 2.71 -20.27 2.04
CA ARG A 104 3.13 -19.61 3.27
C ARG A 104 4.64 -19.68 3.42
N PHE A 105 5.17 -18.81 4.29
CA PHE A 105 6.58 -18.86 4.66
C PHE A 105 6.71 -18.79 6.19
N GLY A 106 7.01 -19.94 6.80
CA GLY A 106 7.19 -20.07 8.24
C GLY A 106 8.56 -19.57 8.66
N LEU A 107 8.60 -18.56 9.53
CA LEU A 107 9.83 -18.01 10.11
C LEU A 107 10.03 -18.42 11.58
N SER A 108 9.03 -19.05 12.21
CA SER A 108 9.09 -19.47 13.61
C SER A 108 9.79 -20.81 13.77
N ASP A 109 10.65 -20.89 14.79
CA ASP A 109 11.48 -22.05 15.17
C ASP A 109 10.71 -23.38 15.39
N GLY A 110 9.37 -23.34 15.50
CA GLY A 110 8.51 -24.52 15.68
C GLY A 110 7.76 -25.01 14.44
N ASP A 111 7.90 -24.36 13.28
CA ASP A 111 7.41 -24.87 11.98
C ASP A 111 8.52 -25.51 11.14
N CYS A 112 9.73 -25.41 11.65
CA CYS A 112 10.94 -25.95 11.07
C CYS A 112 11.11 -27.42 11.48
N GLY A 113 10.46 -28.35 10.79
CA GLY A 113 10.99 -29.71 10.77
C GLY A 113 12.36 -29.66 10.08
N ALA A 114 13.45 -29.98 10.76
CA ALA A 114 14.85 -30.04 10.25
C ALA A 114 15.42 -28.82 9.44
N ASP A 115 14.61 -27.82 9.09
CA ASP A 115 14.85 -26.82 8.03
C ASP A 115 14.92 -25.37 8.57
N GLY A 116 15.05 -25.21 9.89
CA GLY A 116 15.13 -23.90 10.58
C GLY A 116 16.41 -23.14 10.31
N ASP A 117 17.40 -23.85 9.75
CA ASP A 117 18.70 -23.34 9.33
C ASP A 117 18.81 -23.20 7.80
N SER A 118 17.69 -23.26 7.05
CA SER A 118 17.77 -23.07 5.60
C SER A 118 18.30 -21.67 5.26
N VAL A 119 19.17 -21.61 4.26
CA VAL A 119 19.77 -20.36 3.73
C VAL A 119 18.68 -19.31 3.46
N LEU A 120 17.53 -19.75 2.95
CA LEU A 120 16.40 -18.88 2.62
C LEU A 120 15.82 -18.17 3.85
N VAL A 121 15.70 -18.86 4.99
CA VAL A 121 15.22 -18.26 6.25
C VAL A 121 16.22 -17.22 6.74
N ASN A 122 17.52 -17.52 6.68
CA ASN A 122 18.57 -16.57 7.08
C ASN A 122 18.58 -15.30 6.23
N VAL A 123 18.37 -15.43 4.92
CA VAL A 123 18.21 -14.30 4.01
C VAL A 123 16.94 -13.51 4.34
N ALA A 124 15.82 -14.19 4.57
CA ALA A 124 14.55 -13.53 4.85
C ALA A 124 14.53 -12.76 6.20
N ARG A 125 15.30 -13.21 7.19
CA ARG A 125 15.51 -12.48 8.46
C ARG A 125 16.14 -11.09 8.26
N LYS A 126 16.88 -10.88 7.17
CA LYS A 126 17.48 -9.58 6.82
C LYS A 126 16.51 -8.61 6.15
N VAL A 127 15.33 -9.07 5.74
CA VAL A 127 14.31 -8.22 5.12
C VAL A 127 13.68 -7.32 6.18
N PRO A 128 13.63 -5.99 5.99
CA PRO A 128 12.96 -5.06 6.89
C PRO A 128 11.49 -5.43 7.11
N GLU A 129 10.96 -5.17 8.30
CA GLU A 129 9.57 -5.49 8.64
C GLU A 129 8.56 -4.81 7.71
N GLU A 130 8.82 -3.56 7.33
CA GLU A 130 7.98 -2.79 6.40
C GLU A 130 7.91 -3.42 4.99
N LEU A 131 8.93 -4.18 4.58
CA LEU A 131 9.02 -4.87 3.29
C LEU A 131 8.70 -6.37 3.43
N TRP A 132 7.83 -6.71 4.38
CA TRP A 132 7.45 -8.10 4.71
C TRP A 132 7.10 -8.95 3.49
N ALA A 133 6.51 -8.36 2.45
CA ALA A 133 6.11 -9.06 1.22
C ALA A 133 7.30 -9.78 0.57
N MET A 134 8.51 -9.21 0.67
CA MET A 134 9.72 -9.85 0.13
C MET A 134 10.06 -11.16 0.86
N ARG A 135 9.70 -11.33 2.13
CA ARG A 135 9.95 -12.58 2.88
C ARG A 135 9.21 -13.76 2.25
N LEU A 136 7.91 -13.60 1.99
CA LEU A 136 7.13 -14.60 1.26
C LEU A 136 7.49 -14.61 -0.23
N GLY A 137 7.93 -13.49 -0.79
CA GLY A 137 8.41 -13.39 -2.17
C GLY A 137 9.63 -14.26 -2.44
N LEU A 138 10.55 -14.39 -1.48
CA LEU A 138 11.68 -15.31 -1.56
C LEU A 138 11.22 -16.78 -1.68
N LYS A 139 10.21 -17.18 -0.90
CA LYS A 139 9.61 -18.52 -1.02
C LYS A 139 8.91 -18.71 -2.36
N LEU A 140 8.20 -17.69 -2.85
CA LEU A 140 7.59 -17.72 -4.18
C LEU A 140 8.64 -17.91 -5.28
N LEU A 141 9.78 -17.22 -5.21
CA LEU A 141 10.88 -17.39 -6.17
C LEU A 141 11.51 -18.78 -6.10
N GLN A 142 11.71 -19.33 -4.89
CA GLN A 142 12.18 -20.70 -4.71
C GLN A 142 11.25 -21.70 -5.43
N GLU A 143 9.94 -21.58 -5.21
CA GLU A 143 8.96 -22.46 -5.86
C GLU A 143 8.84 -22.23 -7.36
N ARG A 144 9.02 -20.99 -7.84
CA ARG A 144 9.07 -20.67 -9.27
C ARG A 144 10.29 -21.30 -9.94
N ALA A 145 11.45 -21.28 -9.28
CA ALA A 145 12.69 -21.87 -9.79
C ALA A 145 12.67 -23.42 -9.77
N ARG A 146 11.89 -24.01 -8.86
CA ARG A 146 11.83 -25.47 -8.65
C ARG A 146 11.06 -26.18 -9.76
N VAL A 147 11.75 -27.06 -10.48
CA VAL A 147 11.12 -28.00 -11.42
C VAL A 147 10.20 -28.95 -10.66
N GLY A 148 8.96 -29.11 -11.13
CA GLY A 148 7.97 -29.96 -10.47
C GLY A 148 7.42 -29.38 -9.16
N SER A 149 7.52 -28.07 -8.94
CA SER A 149 6.90 -27.41 -7.78
C SER A 149 5.41 -27.75 -7.68
N PHE A 150 4.98 -28.08 -6.47
CA PHE A 150 3.58 -28.32 -6.13
C PHE A 150 2.68 -27.11 -6.49
N TRP A 151 3.19 -25.89 -6.28
CA TRP A 151 2.47 -24.65 -6.54
C TRP A 151 2.60 -24.16 -7.99
N TRP A 152 3.28 -24.88 -8.89
CA TRP A 152 3.41 -24.43 -10.27
C TRP A 152 2.07 -24.14 -10.98
N PRO A 153 1.00 -24.95 -10.82
CA PRO A 153 -0.31 -24.64 -11.38
C PRO A 153 -0.87 -23.29 -10.92
N TYR A 154 -0.52 -22.85 -9.72
CA TYR A 154 -0.86 -21.52 -9.22
C TYR A 154 0.11 -20.44 -9.74
N ILE A 155 1.42 -20.65 -9.60
CA ILE A 155 2.46 -19.67 -9.98
C ILE A 155 2.36 -19.29 -11.45
N SER A 156 2.11 -20.27 -12.34
CA SER A 156 1.93 -20.04 -13.78
C SER A 156 0.68 -19.22 -14.14
N ASN A 157 -0.31 -19.15 -13.26
CA ASN A 157 -1.49 -18.29 -13.42
C ASN A 157 -1.26 -16.86 -12.92
N LEU A 158 -0.17 -16.58 -12.20
CA LEU A 158 0.13 -15.22 -11.73
C LEU A 158 0.45 -14.29 -12.91
N PRO A 159 0.27 -12.97 -12.76
CA PRO A 159 0.72 -11.99 -13.75
C PRO A 159 2.22 -12.10 -14.05
N GLU A 160 2.58 -11.98 -15.32
CA GLU A 160 3.97 -11.87 -15.78
C GLU A 160 4.60 -10.55 -15.29
N THR A 161 3.80 -9.48 -15.26
CA THR A 161 4.19 -8.13 -14.85
C THR A 161 3.09 -7.50 -13.98
N TYR A 162 3.45 -6.44 -13.24
CA TYR A 162 2.52 -5.70 -12.38
C TYR A 162 2.58 -4.22 -12.72
N THR A 163 1.47 -3.53 -12.52
CA THR A 163 1.31 -2.08 -12.76
C THR A 163 1.68 -1.24 -11.53
N VAL A 164 2.64 -1.71 -10.73
CA VAL A 164 3.17 -0.95 -9.59
C VAL A 164 4.31 -0.01 -10.02
N PRO A 165 4.51 1.14 -9.35
CA PRO A 165 5.48 2.14 -9.79
C PRO A 165 6.93 1.65 -9.97
N ILE A 166 7.38 0.64 -9.23
CA ILE A 166 8.77 0.13 -9.40
C ILE A 166 9.06 -0.42 -10.82
N PHE A 167 8.02 -0.70 -11.61
CA PHE A 167 8.11 -1.11 -13.01
C PHE A 167 7.84 0.02 -14.01
N PHE A 168 7.54 1.22 -13.54
CA PHE A 168 7.21 2.34 -14.44
C PHE A 168 8.47 2.83 -15.17
N PRO A 169 8.33 3.24 -16.44
CA PRO A 169 9.34 4.05 -17.09
C PRO A 169 9.67 5.31 -16.27
N GLY A 170 10.91 5.79 -16.38
CA GLY A 170 11.36 6.95 -15.60
C GLY A 170 10.57 8.24 -15.89
N GLU A 171 9.97 8.36 -17.07
CA GLU A 171 9.06 9.46 -17.42
C GLU A 171 7.70 9.35 -16.71
N ASP A 172 7.15 8.15 -16.58
CA ASP A 172 5.88 7.90 -15.89
C ASP A 172 6.00 8.04 -14.38
N ILE A 173 7.17 7.70 -13.81
CA ILE A 173 7.50 8.04 -12.42
C ILE A 173 7.42 9.56 -12.21
N LYS A 174 7.97 10.36 -13.12
CA LYS A 174 7.89 11.84 -13.01
C LYS A 174 6.45 12.32 -13.11
N ASN A 175 5.58 11.61 -13.84
CA ASN A 175 4.18 11.94 -13.96
C ASN A 175 3.38 11.74 -12.66
N LEU A 176 3.89 11.01 -11.65
CA LEU A 176 3.20 10.88 -10.36
C LEU A 176 3.13 12.20 -9.58
N GLN A 177 4.14 13.07 -9.72
CA GLN A 177 4.17 14.44 -9.16
C GLN A 177 3.84 14.56 -7.66
N TYR A 178 4.06 13.51 -6.88
CA TYR A 178 3.71 13.47 -5.46
C TYR A 178 4.86 12.91 -4.64
N ALA A 179 5.52 13.79 -3.89
CA ALA A 179 6.79 13.50 -3.22
C ALA A 179 6.73 12.32 -2.22
N PRO A 180 5.69 12.15 -1.38
CA PRO A 180 5.60 11.02 -0.45
C PRO A 180 5.62 9.66 -1.17
N LEU A 181 4.86 9.52 -2.25
CA LEU A 181 4.84 8.31 -3.06
C LEU A 181 6.21 8.08 -3.74
N LEU A 182 6.79 9.12 -4.35
CA LEU A 182 8.10 9.03 -5.01
C LEU A 182 9.22 8.59 -4.05
N TYR A 183 9.17 9.05 -2.80
CA TYR A 183 10.10 8.61 -1.76
C TYR A 183 9.99 7.10 -1.51
N GLN A 184 8.76 6.58 -1.39
CA GLN A 184 8.53 5.14 -1.18
C GLN A 184 8.98 4.29 -2.38
N VAL A 185 8.73 4.75 -3.61
CA VAL A 185 9.20 4.07 -4.83
C VAL A 185 10.74 3.99 -4.84
N ASN A 186 11.42 5.11 -4.60
CA ASN A 186 12.88 5.15 -4.57
C ASN A 186 13.46 4.24 -3.46
N LYS A 187 12.82 4.25 -2.29
CA LYS A 187 13.20 3.38 -1.16
C LYS A 187 13.11 1.90 -1.54
N ARG A 188 12.01 1.48 -2.19
CA ARG A 188 11.83 0.10 -2.66
C ARG A 188 12.84 -0.28 -3.74
N CYS A 189 13.05 0.58 -4.75
CA CYS A 189 14.05 0.32 -5.79
C CYS A 189 15.46 0.16 -5.22
N ARG A 190 15.85 1.04 -4.28
CA ARG A 190 17.15 0.96 -3.62
C ARG A 190 17.29 -0.32 -2.80
N PHE A 191 16.27 -0.68 -2.04
CA PHE A 191 16.25 -1.93 -1.31
C PHE A 191 16.48 -3.13 -2.24
N LEU A 192 15.75 -3.22 -3.37
CA LEU A 192 15.87 -4.34 -4.29
C LEU A 192 17.30 -4.47 -4.87
N LEU A 193 17.91 -3.35 -5.26
CA LEU A 193 19.28 -3.32 -5.80
C LEU A 193 20.36 -3.66 -4.75
N ASP A 194 20.17 -3.21 -3.51
CA ASP A 194 21.10 -3.52 -2.42
C ASP A 194 20.92 -4.97 -1.94
N PHE A 195 19.68 -5.47 -1.97
CA PHE A 195 19.35 -6.84 -1.57
C PHE A 195 19.80 -7.88 -2.59
N GLU A 196 19.76 -7.56 -3.90
CA GLU A 196 20.38 -8.38 -4.96
C GLU A 196 21.85 -8.67 -4.67
N LYS A 197 22.65 -7.64 -4.36
CA LYS A 197 24.07 -7.80 -4.03
C LYS A 197 24.30 -8.64 -2.77
N GLU A 198 23.42 -8.49 -1.78
CA GLU A 198 23.47 -9.29 -0.56
C GLU A 198 23.13 -10.75 -0.84
N LEU A 199 22.17 -11.04 -1.73
CA LEU A 199 21.89 -12.39 -2.21
C LEU A 199 23.09 -12.97 -2.95
N GLU A 200 23.68 -12.25 -3.90
CA GLU A 200 24.89 -12.71 -4.61
C GLU A 200 26.01 -13.07 -3.63
N ARG A 201 26.22 -12.27 -2.58
CA ARG A 201 27.23 -12.51 -1.56
C ARG A 201 26.95 -13.77 -0.72
N VAL A 202 25.68 -14.00 -0.36
CA VAL A 202 25.27 -15.15 0.47
C VAL A 202 25.22 -16.44 -0.36
N LEU A 203 24.71 -16.36 -1.59
CA LEU A 203 24.42 -17.50 -2.44
C LEU A 203 25.59 -17.92 -3.32
N GLY A 204 26.48 -16.99 -3.71
CA GLY A 204 27.59 -17.25 -4.61
C GLY A 204 28.64 -18.24 -4.10
N ASN A 205 28.62 -18.56 -2.80
CA ASN A 205 29.51 -19.55 -2.17
C ASN A 205 28.83 -20.89 -1.87
N LEU A 206 27.57 -21.09 -2.29
CA LEU A 206 26.83 -22.32 -2.00
C LEU A 206 26.96 -23.32 -3.15
N ASP A 207 27.02 -24.60 -2.79
CA ASP A 207 26.93 -25.68 -3.76
C ASP A 207 25.53 -25.74 -4.40
N SER A 208 25.45 -26.28 -5.61
CA SER A 208 24.19 -26.33 -6.38
C SER A 208 23.03 -27.05 -5.67
N ASN A 209 23.33 -27.99 -4.76
CA ASN A 209 22.32 -28.72 -4.00
C ASN A 209 21.71 -27.90 -2.85
N ASP A 210 22.49 -26.96 -2.29
CA ASP A 210 22.05 -26.10 -1.19
C ASP A 210 21.53 -24.74 -1.68
N HIS A 211 21.66 -24.46 -2.99
CA HIS A 211 21.22 -23.22 -3.60
C HIS A 211 19.67 -23.16 -3.67
N PRO A 212 19.00 -22.24 -2.95
CA PRO A 212 17.54 -22.23 -2.81
C PRO A 212 16.80 -21.96 -4.14
N PHE A 213 17.49 -21.40 -5.13
CA PHE A 213 16.95 -21.11 -6.47
C PHE A 213 17.50 -22.01 -7.57
N GLY A 214 18.11 -23.17 -7.23
CA GLY A 214 18.62 -24.12 -8.22
C GLY A 214 19.75 -23.57 -9.09
N SER A 215 20.71 -22.86 -8.47
CA SER A 215 21.84 -22.17 -9.12
C SER A 215 21.45 -21.10 -10.16
N GLN A 216 20.21 -20.59 -10.14
CA GLN A 216 19.80 -19.46 -10.96
C GLN A 216 20.13 -18.13 -10.29
N ASP A 217 20.57 -17.16 -11.11
CA ASP A 217 20.77 -15.78 -10.68
C ASP A 217 19.42 -15.13 -10.33
N VAL A 218 19.39 -14.42 -9.20
CA VAL A 218 18.21 -13.67 -8.73
C VAL A 218 18.55 -12.19 -8.75
N ASP A 219 18.08 -11.51 -9.80
CA ASP A 219 18.30 -10.07 -10.00
C ASP A 219 17.21 -9.21 -9.32
N ALA A 220 17.44 -7.89 -9.26
CA ALA A 220 16.46 -6.94 -8.72
C ALA A 220 15.10 -7.03 -9.42
N SER A 221 15.05 -7.38 -10.70
CA SER A 221 13.81 -7.54 -11.48
C SER A 221 12.99 -8.73 -10.95
N SER A 222 13.63 -9.87 -10.70
CA SER A 222 13.01 -11.08 -10.14
C SER A 222 12.50 -10.84 -8.72
N LEU A 223 13.30 -10.13 -7.91
CA LEU A 223 12.91 -9.72 -6.56
C LEU A 223 11.71 -8.77 -6.58
N GLY A 224 11.74 -7.78 -7.47
CA GLY A 224 10.63 -6.85 -7.68
C GLY A 224 9.35 -7.58 -8.06
N TRP A 225 9.43 -8.53 -9.01
CA TRP A 225 8.27 -9.32 -9.44
C TRP A 225 7.67 -10.11 -8.27
N ALA A 226 8.52 -10.77 -7.48
CA ALA A 226 8.06 -11.59 -6.38
C ALA A 226 7.47 -10.76 -5.23
N MET A 227 8.10 -9.62 -4.92
CA MET A 227 7.59 -8.67 -3.93
C MET A 227 6.22 -8.14 -4.35
N SER A 228 6.06 -7.75 -5.62
CA SER A 228 4.78 -7.26 -6.17
C SER A 228 3.71 -8.33 -6.25
N ALA A 229 4.08 -9.56 -6.61
CA ALA A 229 3.16 -10.70 -6.59
C ALA A 229 2.61 -10.93 -5.20
N VAL A 230 3.46 -10.92 -4.18
CA VAL A 230 3.04 -11.10 -2.79
C VAL A 230 2.26 -9.89 -2.27
N SER A 231 2.73 -8.66 -2.47
CA SER A 231 2.05 -7.47 -1.93
C SER A 231 0.63 -7.32 -2.46
N SER A 232 0.41 -7.69 -3.73
CA SER A 232 -0.89 -7.56 -4.38
C SER A 232 -1.88 -8.70 -4.08
N ARG A 233 -1.40 -9.86 -3.61
CA ARG A 233 -2.21 -11.10 -3.57
C ARG A 233 -2.19 -11.84 -2.24
N ALA A 234 -1.29 -11.49 -1.32
CA ALA A 234 -1.23 -12.14 -0.02
C ALA A 234 -2.22 -11.53 0.96
N PHE A 235 -2.83 -12.41 1.76
CA PHE A 235 -3.74 -12.07 2.84
C PHE A 235 -3.07 -12.37 4.18
N ARG A 236 -3.34 -11.53 5.19
CA ARG A 236 -2.92 -11.79 6.57
C ARG A 236 -4.04 -12.56 7.27
N LEU A 237 -3.80 -13.84 7.53
CA LEU A 237 -4.73 -14.72 8.24
C LEU A 237 -4.16 -15.10 9.62
N TYR A 238 -5.01 -15.70 10.47
CA TYR A 238 -4.57 -16.20 11.77
C TYR A 238 -3.63 -17.40 11.59
N GLY A 239 -2.44 -17.29 12.14
CA GLY A 239 -1.46 -18.37 12.24
C GLY A 239 -1.66 -19.21 13.52
N LYS A 240 -0.56 -19.78 14.02
CA LYS A 240 -0.59 -20.63 15.22
C LYS A 240 -1.03 -19.82 16.43
N LYS A 241 -1.73 -20.49 17.36
CA LYS A 241 -2.04 -19.94 18.67
C LYS A 241 -0.74 -19.83 19.47
N ILE A 242 -0.42 -18.62 19.91
CA ILE A 242 0.71 -18.28 20.77
C ILE A 242 0.31 -18.63 22.22
N GLN A 243 1.30 -18.78 23.11
CA GLN A 243 1.11 -19.19 24.50
C GLN A 243 0.18 -18.28 25.31
N ASP A 244 0.03 -17.02 24.90
CA ASP A 244 -0.88 -16.02 25.49
C ASP A 244 -2.34 -16.15 25.01
N GLY A 245 -2.63 -17.13 24.15
CA GLY A 245 -3.95 -17.35 23.58
C GLY A 245 -4.27 -16.51 22.34
N THR A 246 -3.37 -15.61 21.92
CA THR A 246 -3.49 -14.84 20.67
C THR A 246 -2.99 -15.63 19.47
N HIS A 247 -3.36 -15.26 18.26
CA HIS A 247 -2.86 -15.90 17.04
C HIS A 247 -1.78 -15.04 16.38
N SER A 248 -0.68 -15.66 15.95
CA SER A 248 0.34 -14.97 15.15
C SER A 248 -0.24 -14.55 13.80
N ASN A 249 0.03 -13.35 13.29
CA ASN A 249 -0.33 -13.02 11.91
C ASN A 249 0.54 -13.80 10.92
N ALA A 250 -0.10 -14.52 9.99
CA ALA A 250 0.59 -15.30 8.97
C ALA A 250 0.19 -14.78 7.58
N PRO A 251 1.08 -14.07 6.86
CA PRO A 251 0.84 -13.71 5.47
C PRO A 251 0.88 -14.96 4.58
N MET A 252 -0.12 -15.13 3.73
CA MET A 252 -0.24 -16.26 2.82
C MET A 252 -0.79 -15.81 1.47
N MET A 253 -0.30 -16.39 0.38
CA MET A 253 -0.99 -16.31 -0.90
C MET A 253 -2.02 -17.43 -0.97
N LEU A 254 -3.24 -17.10 -1.41
CA LEU A 254 -4.39 -17.99 -1.39
C LEU A 254 -4.79 -18.32 -2.84
N PRO A 255 -4.26 -19.41 -3.43
CA PRO A 255 -4.57 -19.76 -4.81
C PRO A 255 -6.07 -19.75 -5.11
N LEU A 256 -6.44 -19.17 -6.24
CA LEU A 256 -7.82 -18.98 -6.71
C LEU A 256 -8.61 -17.90 -5.93
N ILE A 257 -8.48 -17.83 -4.59
CA ILE A 257 -9.13 -16.77 -3.79
C ILE A 257 -8.57 -15.39 -4.17
N ASP A 258 -7.26 -15.30 -4.36
CA ASP A 258 -6.54 -14.09 -4.76
C ASP A 258 -6.83 -13.59 -6.20
N MET A 259 -7.78 -14.24 -6.88
CA MET A 259 -8.34 -13.81 -8.17
C MET A 259 -9.59 -12.94 -7.99
N CYS A 260 -10.17 -12.87 -6.80
CA CYS A 260 -11.25 -11.92 -6.52
C CYS A 260 -10.69 -10.50 -6.49
N ASN A 261 -11.34 -9.57 -7.20
CA ASN A 261 -10.91 -8.17 -7.24
C ASN A 261 -11.41 -7.36 -6.04
N HIS A 262 -10.88 -6.13 -5.90
CA HIS A 262 -11.22 -5.23 -4.80
C HIS A 262 -12.60 -4.57 -4.95
N SER A 263 -13.34 -4.46 -3.83
CA SER A 263 -14.46 -3.53 -3.65
C SER A 263 -14.57 -3.12 -2.18
N PHE A 264 -14.90 -1.85 -1.91
CA PHE A 264 -15.30 -1.41 -0.57
C PHE A 264 -16.67 -1.93 -0.14
N ASN A 265 -17.47 -2.40 -1.09
CA ASN A 265 -18.74 -3.08 -0.88
C ASN A 265 -18.60 -4.53 -1.39
N PRO A 266 -17.89 -5.40 -0.66
CA PRO A 266 -17.64 -6.77 -1.10
C PRO A 266 -18.93 -7.60 -1.08
N ASN A 267 -19.05 -8.56 -2.00
CA ASN A 267 -20.13 -9.54 -2.02
C ASN A 267 -19.68 -10.92 -1.51
N ALA A 268 -18.39 -11.08 -1.23
CA ALA A 268 -17.79 -12.27 -0.69
C ALA A 268 -16.84 -11.92 0.48
N GLU A 269 -16.65 -12.88 1.39
CA GLU A 269 -15.77 -12.72 2.54
C GLU A 269 -14.88 -13.94 2.74
N ILE A 270 -13.66 -13.72 3.24
CA ILE A 270 -12.75 -14.80 3.61
C ILE A 270 -13.05 -15.22 5.06
N VAL A 271 -13.34 -16.49 5.24
CA VAL A 271 -13.57 -17.10 6.55
C VAL A 271 -12.48 -18.12 6.81
N GLN A 272 -11.84 -18.04 7.97
CA GLN A 272 -10.86 -19.03 8.39
C GLN A 272 -11.48 -19.91 9.47
N GLU A 273 -11.59 -21.21 9.19
CA GLU A 273 -11.99 -22.20 10.18
C GLU A 273 -10.75 -22.90 10.75
N GLN A 274 -10.66 -22.89 12.08
CA GLN A 274 -9.76 -23.76 12.84
C GLN A 274 -10.64 -24.71 13.64
N GLY A 275 -10.52 -26.02 13.43
CA GLY A 275 -11.03 -26.98 14.39
C GLY A 275 -10.11 -27.08 15.62
N ASP A 276 -10.58 -27.73 16.68
CA ASP A 276 -9.83 -27.87 17.94
C ASP A 276 -8.43 -28.45 17.74
N ALA A 277 -7.46 -27.86 18.47
CA ALA A 277 -6.06 -28.20 18.78
C ALA A 277 -5.13 -28.90 17.75
N ASN A 278 -5.66 -29.69 16.81
CA ASN A 278 -4.98 -30.45 15.77
C ASN A 278 -5.73 -30.44 14.41
N ALA A 279 -6.83 -29.69 14.26
CA ALA A 279 -7.56 -29.66 12.99
C ALA A 279 -6.82 -28.85 11.92
N LYS A 280 -6.81 -29.39 10.71
CA LYS A 280 -6.26 -28.73 9.52
C LYS A 280 -6.98 -27.41 9.27
N MET A 281 -6.22 -26.32 9.13
CA MET A 281 -6.74 -25.01 8.74
C MET A 281 -7.49 -25.11 7.41
N LEU A 282 -8.69 -24.55 7.37
CA LEU A 282 -9.48 -24.45 6.14
C LEU A 282 -9.81 -22.98 5.89
N VAL A 283 -9.31 -22.45 4.79
CA VAL A 283 -9.60 -21.06 4.38
C VAL A 283 -10.72 -21.12 3.36
N LYS A 284 -11.83 -20.44 3.65
CA LYS A 284 -13.03 -20.44 2.84
C LYS A 284 -13.34 -19.05 2.32
N VAL A 285 -14.07 -19.00 1.22
CA VAL A 285 -14.77 -17.82 0.75
C VAL A 285 -16.27 -18.12 0.78
N VAL A 286 -17.04 -17.23 1.38
CA VAL A 286 -18.50 -17.33 1.49
C VAL A 286 -19.13 -16.12 0.81
N ALA A 287 -20.27 -16.30 0.16
CA ALA A 287 -21.05 -15.21 -0.39
C ALA A 287 -21.69 -14.41 0.76
N GLY A 288 -21.27 -13.16 0.97
CA GLY A 288 -21.87 -12.28 1.97
C GLY A 288 -23.25 -11.77 1.52
N THR A 289 -23.46 -11.62 0.22
CA THR A 289 -24.74 -11.21 -0.38
C THR A 289 -25.13 -12.16 -1.50
N ASN A 290 -26.34 -11.99 -2.06
CA ASN A 290 -26.68 -12.64 -3.33
C ASN A 290 -25.75 -12.07 -4.43
N ILE A 291 -25.22 -12.95 -5.27
CA ILE A 291 -24.36 -12.61 -6.41
C ILE A 291 -25.11 -13.05 -7.66
N LYS A 292 -25.39 -12.13 -8.58
CA LYS A 292 -26.13 -12.49 -9.79
C LYS A 292 -25.23 -13.16 -10.82
N GLN A 293 -25.84 -13.86 -11.76
CA GLN A 293 -25.15 -14.28 -12.96
C GLN A 293 -24.38 -13.11 -13.60
N ASP A 294 -23.15 -13.38 -14.01
CA ASP A 294 -22.17 -12.47 -14.62
C ASP A 294 -21.64 -11.35 -13.70
N ASP A 295 -22.06 -11.28 -12.44
CA ASP A 295 -21.43 -10.40 -11.44
C ASP A 295 -20.03 -10.92 -11.05
N ALA A 296 -19.11 -10.00 -10.81
CA ALA A 296 -17.79 -10.31 -10.29
C ALA A 296 -17.85 -10.69 -8.81
N LEU A 297 -17.08 -11.70 -8.42
CA LEU A 297 -16.81 -11.99 -7.01
C LEU A 297 -15.71 -11.03 -6.54
N VAL A 298 -16.06 -10.20 -5.55
CA VAL A 298 -15.17 -9.13 -5.05
C VAL A 298 -14.99 -9.23 -3.55
N LEU A 299 -13.74 -8.99 -3.13
CA LEU A 299 -13.32 -8.95 -1.72
C LEU A 299 -12.95 -7.51 -1.35
N ASN A 300 -12.96 -7.22 -0.06
CA ASN A 300 -12.34 -5.99 0.44
C ASN A 300 -10.88 -6.29 0.80
N TYR A 301 -9.95 -5.60 0.15
CA TYR A 301 -8.51 -5.75 0.39
C TYR A 301 -8.05 -4.98 1.63
N GLY A 302 -8.91 -4.11 2.15
CA GLY A 302 -8.63 -3.19 3.25
C GLY A 302 -9.07 -1.77 2.91
N CYS A 303 -9.23 -0.99 3.96
CA CYS A 303 -9.56 0.43 3.92
C CYS A 303 -8.29 1.27 3.67
N LEU A 304 -7.67 1.09 2.49
CA LEU A 304 -6.36 1.66 2.16
C LEU A 304 -6.50 2.97 1.36
N ASN A 305 -5.50 3.84 1.47
CA ASN A 305 -5.39 5.03 0.63
C ASN A 305 -4.84 4.69 -0.77
N ASN A 306 -4.91 5.63 -1.71
CA ASN A 306 -4.42 5.40 -3.07
C ASN A 306 -2.89 5.27 -3.16
N ASP A 307 -2.14 5.72 -2.14
CA ASP A 307 -0.68 5.51 -2.09
C ASP A 307 -0.39 4.01 -1.99
N LEU A 308 -1.06 3.33 -1.06
CA LEU A 308 -0.91 1.90 -0.83
C LEU A 308 -1.51 1.07 -1.97
N PHE A 309 -2.70 1.44 -2.48
CA PHE A 309 -3.26 0.74 -3.64
C PHE A 309 -2.34 0.80 -4.86
N LEU A 310 -1.74 1.95 -5.14
CA LEU A 310 -0.82 2.06 -6.27
C LEU A 310 0.51 1.33 -5.99
N LEU A 311 1.08 1.49 -4.80
CA LEU A 311 2.37 0.88 -4.44
C LEU A 311 2.33 -0.65 -4.38
N ASP A 312 1.27 -1.21 -3.81
CA ASP A 312 1.19 -2.63 -3.46
C ASP A 312 0.32 -3.44 -4.41
N TYR A 313 -0.68 -2.82 -5.03
CA TYR A 313 -1.65 -3.49 -5.91
C TYR A 313 -1.62 -3.01 -7.37
N GLY A 314 -1.06 -1.84 -7.65
CA GLY A 314 -0.90 -1.33 -9.01
C GLY A 314 -2.18 -0.75 -9.62
N PHE A 315 -3.07 -0.20 -8.82
CA PHE A 315 -4.26 0.52 -9.31
C PHE A 315 -4.60 1.73 -8.42
N VAL A 316 -5.47 2.60 -8.93
CA VAL A 316 -5.97 3.81 -8.22
C VAL A 316 -7.49 3.73 -8.17
N ILE A 317 -8.07 4.01 -7.00
CA ILE A 317 -9.52 4.03 -6.84
C ILE A 317 -10.03 5.48 -6.97
N PRO A 318 -10.94 5.74 -7.92
CA PRO A 318 -11.63 7.03 -8.01
C PRO A 318 -12.46 7.31 -6.76
N SER A 319 -12.38 8.54 -6.23
CA SER A 319 -13.18 8.97 -5.07
C SER A 319 -13.03 8.04 -3.85
N ASN A 320 -11.82 7.56 -3.59
CA ASN A 320 -11.53 6.66 -2.48
C ASN A 320 -11.76 7.36 -1.13
N PRO A 321 -12.70 6.89 -0.28
CA PRO A 321 -13.02 7.53 1.00
C PRO A 321 -11.91 7.40 2.05
N TYR A 322 -10.94 6.52 1.81
CA TYR A 322 -9.77 6.31 2.68
C TYR A 322 -8.53 7.03 2.16
N ASP A 323 -8.63 7.77 1.05
CA ASP A 323 -7.49 8.48 0.50
C ASP A 323 -7.16 9.72 1.33
N CYS A 324 -5.87 9.94 1.54
CA CYS A 324 -5.35 11.02 2.35
C CYS A 324 -4.11 11.65 1.71
N ILE A 325 -3.84 12.90 2.09
CA ILE A 325 -2.62 13.61 1.77
C ILE A 325 -1.66 13.44 2.94
N GLU A 326 -0.45 12.99 2.64
CA GLU A 326 0.65 12.89 3.60
C GLU A 326 1.40 14.22 3.66
N LEU A 327 1.55 14.73 4.87
CA LEU A 327 2.34 15.92 5.19
C LEU A 327 3.40 15.55 6.24
N ARG A 328 4.50 16.29 6.23
CA ARG A 328 5.45 16.28 7.34
C ARG A 328 5.03 17.32 8.36
N TYR A 329 4.86 16.90 9.60
CA TYR A 329 4.76 17.80 10.75
C TYR A 329 6.09 18.52 10.91
N ASP A 330 6.08 19.82 10.61
CA ASP A 330 7.25 20.68 10.59
C ASP A 330 6.84 22.08 11.04
N GLY A 331 7.48 22.60 12.10
CA GLY A 331 7.11 23.88 12.71
C GLY A 331 7.16 25.04 11.71
N ALA A 332 8.14 25.07 10.81
CA ALA A 332 8.29 26.15 9.84
C ALA A 332 7.20 26.09 8.76
N LEU A 333 6.82 24.89 8.33
CA LEU A 333 5.67 24.70 7.43
C LEU A 333 4.36 25.15 8.08
N LEU A 334 4.16 24.82 9.35
CA LEU A 334 2.97 25.24 10.11
C LEU A 334 2.94 26.76 10.31
N ASP A 335 4.07 27.38 10.65
CA ASP A 335 4.20 28.84 10.75
C ASP A 335 3.86 29.52 9.41
N ALA A 336 4.40 29.01 8.30
CA ALA A 336 4.12 29.53 6.96
C ALA A 336 2.63 29.42 6.59
N ALA A 337 2.00 28.27 6.87
CA ALA A 337 0.58 28.06 6.62
C ALA A 337 -0.29 29.00 7.47
N SER A 338 0.02 29.11 8.77
CA SER A 338 -0.70 29.98 9.71
C SER A 338 -0.59 31.46 9.32
N MET A 339 0.60 31.92 8.90
CA MET A 339 0.79 33.27 8.39
C MET A 339 0.00 33.53 7.12
N ALA A 340 0.01 32.59 6.15
CA ALA A 340 -0.77 32.69 4.92
C ALA A 340 -2.29 32.73 5.20
N ALA A 341 -2.73 32.06 6.27
CA ALA A 341 -4.10 32.06 6.76
C ALA A 341 -4.51 33.33 7.54
N GLY A 342 -3.57 34.25 7.80
CA GLY A 342 -3.83 35.47 8.59
C GLY A 342 -4.06 35.21 10.07
N VAL A 343 -3.53 34.11 10.61
CA VAL A 343 -3.65 33.74 12.03
C VAL A 343 -2.51 34.40 12.81
N SER A 344 -2.87 35.30 13.73
CA SER A 344 -1.93 36.02 14.59
C SER A 344 -1.29 35.10 15.65
N SER A 345 0.03 35.22 15.85
CA SER A 345 0.90 34.48 16.78
C SER A 345 1.19 32.99 16.50
N PRO A 346 1.88 32.66 15.40
CA PRO A 346 2.40 31.31 15.18
C PRO A 346 3.75 31.16 15.90
N ASN A 347 3.81 30.38 16.98
CA ASN A 347 5.07 29.90 17.55
C ASN A 347 5.16 28.37 17.36
N PHE A 348 4.79 27.85 16.18
CA PHE A 348 4.85 26.40 15.93
C PHE A 348 6.31 25.90 15.93
N SER A 349 7.25 26.72 15.45
CA SER A 349 8.68 26.39 15.52
C SER A 349 9.31 26.53 16.91
N THR A 350 8.63 27.20 17.86
CA THR A 350 9.15 27.44 19.22
C THR A 350 8.05 27.23 20.27
N PRO A 351 7.57 25.98 20.43
CA PRO A 351 6.52 25.68 21.38
C PRO A 351 6.96 25.99 22.82
N ALA A 352 6.03 26.42 23.67
CA ALA A 352 6.27 26.55 25.10
C ALA A 352 6.52 25.16 25.74
N PRO A 353 7.25 25.07 26.87
CA PRO A 353 7.56 23.78 27.49
C PRO A 353 6.34 22.88 27.75
N TRP A 354 5.23 23.45 28.21
CA TRP A 354 3.99 22.70 28.45
C TRP A 354 3.30 22.23 27.16
N GLN A 355 3.46 22.96 26.04
CA GLN A 355 2.97 22.53 24.73
C GLN A 355 3.84 21.37 24.22
N GLN A 356 5.15 21.45 24.45
CA GLN A 356 6.10 20.41 24.09
C GLN A 356 5.81 19.08 24.82
N ASP A 357 5.44 19.14 26.10
CA ASP A 357 4.98 17.97 26.86
C ASP A 357 3.75 17.29 26.23
N ILE A 358 2.87 18.06 25.59
CA ILE A 358 1.70 17.54 24.88
C ILE A 358 2.12 16.98 23.51
N LEU A 359 3.03 17.63 22.79
CA LEU A 359 3.56 17.12 21.52
C LEU A 359 4.29 15.78 21.70
N LEU A 360 5.01 15.60 22.81
CA LEU A 360 5.59 14.32 23.21
C LEU A 360 4.52 13.24 23.38
N LYS A 361 3.40 13.55 24.04
CA LYS A 361 2.26 12.62 24.19
C LYS A 361 1.52 12.34 22.88
N LEU A 362 1.71 13.17 21.86
CA LEU A 362 1.17 12.99 20.52
C LEU A 362 2.17 12.29 19.59
N ASP A 363 3.35 11.87 20.08
CA ASP A 363 4.44 11.31 19.27
C ASP A 363 4.89 12.24 18.12
N LEU A 364 4.74 13.56 18.30
CA LEU A 364 5.16 14.59 17.33
C LEU A 364 6.48 15.28 17.73
N ASP A 365 7.00 14.94 18.91
CA ASP A 365 8.31 15.36 19.41
C ASP A 365 8.97 14.18 20.16
N GLY A 366 10.26 14.28 20.49
CA GLY A 366 11.01 13.27 21.27
C GLY A 366 12.16 12.61 20.51
N GLU A 367 12.64 11.46 21.00
CA GLU A 367 13.81 10.77 20.42
C GLU A 367 13.52 10.11 19.06
N SER A 368 12.29 9.68 18.81
CA SER A 368 11.88 9.02 17.56
C SER A 368 10.44 9.41 17.19
N PRO A 369 10.19 10.69 16.83
CA PRO A 369 8.84 11.18 16.59
C PRO A 369 8.26 10.64 15.27
N LEU A 370 6.95 10.38 15.27
CA LEU A 370 6.19 10.05 14.07
C LEU A 370 5.69 11.34 13.41
N LEU A 371 6.59 12.03 12.71
CA LEU A 371 6.30 13.32 12.07
C LEU A 371 5.41 13.23 10.84
N LYS A 372 5.02 12.03 10.40
CA LYS A 372 4.06 11.89 9.30
C LYS A 372 2.66 12.21 9.82
N VAL A 373 1.97 13.18 9.22
CA VAL A 373 0.56 13.49 9.51
C VAL A 373 -0.27 13.55 8.23
N SER A 374 -1.60 13.47 8.34
CA SER A 374 -2.47 13.47 7.16
C SER A 374 -3.70 14.39 7.20
N LEU A 375 -4.13 14.78 6.00
CA LEU A 375 -5.39 15.47 5.73
C LEU A 375 -6.24 14.64 4.76
N GLY A 376 -7.52 14.47 5.06
CA GLY A 376 -8.42 13.54 4.37
C GLY A 376 -8.34 12.10 4.86
N GLY A 377 -9.20 11.24 4.32
CA GLY A 377 -9.44 9.88 4.78
C GLY A 377 -10.73 9.79 5.60
N PRO A 378 -10.85 8.80 6.52
CA PRO A 378 -12.02 8.67 7.40
C PRO A 378 -12.27 9.90 8.27
N GLU A 379 -11.18 10.56 8.66
CA GLU A 379 -11.20 11.83 9.38
C GLU A 379 -10.66 12.93 8.47
N LEU A 380 -11.30 14.10 8.48
CA LEU A 380 -10.93 15.21 7.61
C LEU A 380 -9.53 15.78 7.93
N VAL A 381 -9.15 15.75 9.21
CA VAL A 381 -7.82 16.13 9.74
C VAL A 381 -7.43 15.04 10.71
N GLU A 382 -6.22 14.50 10.58
CA GLU A 382 -5.73 13.52 11.54
C GLU A 382 -5.69 14.11 12.95
N GLY A 383 -6.23 13.37 13.93
CA GLY A 383 -6.37 13.87 15.30
C GLY A 383 -5.08 14.39 15.95
N ARG A 384 -3.91 13.80 15.64
CA ARG A 384 -2.62 14.30 16.18
C ARG A 384 -2.29 15.70 15.66
N LEU A 385 -2.48 15.94 14.37
CA LEU A 385 -2.30 17.26 13.76
C LEU A 385 -3.32 18.26 14.34
N LEU A 386 -4.58 17.85 14.46
CA LEU A 386 -5.64 18.69 15.01
C LEU A 386 -5.36 19.12 16.45
N ALA A 387 -5.01 18.17 17.32
CA ALA A 387 -4.66 18.42 18.72
C ALA A 387 -3.43 19.32 18.82
N ALA A 388 -2.38 19.06 18.04
CA ALA A 388 -1.17 19.88 18.03
C ALA A 388 -1.48 21.33 17.64
N LEU A 389 -2.28 21.56 16.59
CA LEU A 389 -2.66 22.91 16.18
C LEU A 389 -3.49 23.63 17.24
N ARG A 390 -4.47 22.95 17.84
CA ARG A 390 -5.31 23.49 18.93
C ARG A 390 -4.46 23.96 20.10
N VAL A 391 -3.52 23.12 20.54
CA VAL A 391 -2.62 23.36 21.67
C VAL A 391 -1.64 24.50 21.36
N LEU A 392 -1.05 24.52 20.17
CA LEU A 392 -0.02 25.51 19.80
C LEU A 392 -0.59 26.91 19.56
N LEU A 393 -1.86 27.00 19.17
CA LEU A 393 -2.57 28.26 18.99
C LEU A 393 -3.25 28.77 20.28
N GLU A 394 -3.24 27.99 21.37
CA GLU A 394 -3.76 28.41 22.67
C GLU A 394 -2.63 28.92 23.59
N ARG A 395 -2.91 30.00 24.31
CA ARG A 395 -1.98 30.63 25.27
C ARG A 395 -2.30 30.27 26.70
N ASP A 396 -3.55 29.92 26.97
CA ASP A 396 -4.05 29.56 28.30
C ASP A 396 -3.88 28.07 28.57
N VAL A 397 -2.93 27.74 29.43
CA VAL A 397 -2.62 26.36 29.81
C VAL A 397 -3.79 25.68 30.54
N GLU A 398 -4.57 26.43 31.33
CA GLU A 398 -5.67 25.85 32.11
C GLU A 398 -6.79 25.37 31.18
N LYS A 399 -7.09 26.12 30.12
CA LYS A 399 -8.06 25.69 29.11
C LYS A 399 -7.67 24.37 28.47
N VAL A 400 -6.40 24.20 28.08
CA VAL A 400 -5.94 22.97 27.47
C VAL A 400 -5.95 21.81 28.47
N GLN A 401 -5.52 22.05 29.71
CA GLN A 401 -5.46 21.02 30.76
C GLN A 401 -6.84 20.53 31.21
N ASN A 402 -7.89 21.32 31.02
CA ASN A 402 -9.27 20.93 31.32
C ASN A 402 -9.87 19.93 30.31
N HIS A 403 -9.16 19.61 29.23
CA HIS A 403 -9.58 18.63 28.23
C HIS A 403 -8.61 17.46 28.14
N ASP A 404 -9.15 16.26 27.91
CA ASP A 404 -8.32 15.12 27.56
C ASP A 404 -7.83 15.18 26.10
N LEU A 405 -6.83 14.35 25.78
CA LEU A 405 -6.25 14.33 24.43
C LEU A 405 -7.24 13.84 23.38
N ASP A 406 -8.18 12.95 23.73
CA ASP A 406 -9.14 12.42 22.77
C ASP A 406 -10.15 13.49 22.32
N THR A 407 -10.56 14.36 23.26
CA THR A 407 -11.34 15.57 22.96
C THR A 407 -10.57 16.49 22.01
N LEU A 408 -9.28 16.73 22.28
CA LEU A 408 -8.44 17.58 21.44
C LEU A 408 -8.11 16.96 20.08
N LYS A 409 -8.10 15.64 19.95
CA LYS A 409 -7.93 14.91 18.68
C LYS A 409 -9.21 14.85 17.85
N SER A 410 -10.37 14.96 18.49
CA SER A 410 -11.63 14.77 17.81
C SER A 410 -12.12 16.03 17.10
N LEU A 411 -12.39 15.90 15.79
CA LEU A 411 -13.10 16.92 15.02
C LEU A 411 -14.61 16.89 15.27
N SER A 412 -15.18 15.86 15.91
CA SER A 412 -16.63 15.85 16.21
C SER A 412 -16.99 16.78 17.37
N VAL A 413 -16.04 17.03 18.27
CA VAL A 413 -16.21 17.98 19.37
C VAL A 413 -16.22 19.41 18.82
N GLU A 414 -17.25 20.17 19.18
CA GLU A 414 -17.43 21.54 18.71
C GLU A 414 -16.54 22.49 19.50
N ALA A 415 -15.47 22.99 18.87
CA ALA A 415 -14.61 24.05 19.34
C ALA A 415 -14.18 23.93 20.84
N PRO A 416 -13.46 22.86 21.23
CA PRO A 416 -13.15 22.58 22.65
C PRO A 416 -12.41 23.73 23.35
N LEU A 417 -11.54 24.45 22.64
CA LEU A 417 -10.80 25.61 23.17
C LEU A 417 -11.43 26.96 22.79
N GLY A 418 -12.68 26.93 22.30
CA GLY A 418 -13.43 28.11 21.84
C GLY A 418 -13.39 28.32 20.32
N ILE A 419 -14.42 29.00 19.81
CA ILE A 419 -14.61 29.25 18.37
C ILE A 419 -13.40 29.95 17.72
N PRO A 420 -12.77 30.98 18.32
CA PRO A 420 -11.60 31.63 17.72
C PRO A 420 -10.42 30.68 17.47
N ASN A 421 -10.13 29.80 18.44
CA ASN A 421 -9.06 28.81 18.33
C ASN A 421 -9.38 27.81 17.21
N GLU A 422 -10.60 27.26 17.21
CA GLU A 422 -11.03 26.29 16.21
C GLU A 422 -11.00 26.88 14.79
N VAL A 423 -11.46 28.11 14.60
CA VAL A 423 -11.38 28.81 13.31
C VAL A 423 -9.93 29.01 12.86
N ALA A 424 -9.02 29.38 13.77
CA ALA A 424 -7.61 29.54 13.46
C ALA A 424 -6.94 28.20 13.05
N VAL A 425 -7.27 27.12 13.76
CA VAL A 425 -6.80 25.76 13.45
C VAL A 425 -7.26 25.34 12.06
N LEU A 426 -8.55 25.42 11.77
CA LEU A 426 -9.11 25.00 10.49
C LEU A 426 -8.59 25.86 9.32
N ARG A 427 -8.41 27.18 9.53
CA ARG A 427 -7.77 28.05 8.53
C ARG A 427 -6.32 27.66 8.25
N THR A 428 -5.57 27.26 9.28
CA THR A 428 -4.21 26.74 9.13
C THR A 428 -4.20 25.44 8.32
N CYS A 429 -5.12 24.51 8.59
CA CYS A 429 -5.29 23.30 7.77
C CYS A 429 -5.64 23.62 6.30
N ILE A 430 -6.52 24.59 6.04
CA ILE A 430 -6.84 25.03 4.68
C ILE A 430 -5.59 25.57 3.98
N ALA A 431 -4.77 26.37 4.66
CA ALA A 431 -3.52 26.87 4.11
C ALA A 431 -2.50 25.75 3.84
N LEU A 432 -2.42 24.73 4.70
CA LEU A 432 -1.63 23.52 4.43
C LEU A 432 -2.09 22.79 3.16
N CYS A 433 -3.41 22.69 2.93
CA CYS A 433 -3.93 22.15 1.69
C CYS A 433 -3.54 22.99 0.47
N VAL A 434 -3.59 24.33 0.56
CA VAL A 434 -3.15 25.22 -0.53
C VAL A 434 -1.68 24.98 -0.85
N ILE A 435 -0.83 24.96 0.17
CA ILE A 435 0.60 24.68 0.00
C ILE A 435 0.81 23.30 -0.65
N ALA A 436 0.11 22.27 -0.18
CA ALA A 436 0.20 20.92 -0.75
C ALA A 436 -0.23 20.89 -2.23
N LEU A 437 -1.25 21.65 -2.61
CA LEU A 437 -1.71 21.76 -4.00
C LEU A 437 -0.70 22.48 -4.89
N GLU A 438 -0.03 23.53 -4.38
CA GLU A 438 1.01 24.28 -5.10
C GLU A 438 2.27 23.46 -5.40
N HIS A 439 2.52 22.39 -4.65
CA HIS A 439 3.62 21.46 -4.93
C HIS A 439 3.39 20.61 -6.19
N PHE A 440 2.15 20.53 -6.70
CA PHE A 440 1.88 19.87 -7.98
C PHE A 440 2.24 20.80 -9.14
N PRO A 441 3.14 20.39 -10.05
CA PRO A 441 3.54 21.24 -11.19
C PRO A 441 2.40 21.51 -12.20
N THR A 442 1.38 20.65 -12.26
CA THR A 442 0.25 20.77 -13.19
C THR A 442 -1.06 21.05 -12.47
N LYS A 443 -2.01 21.68 -13.17
CA LYS A 443 -3.36 21.92 -12.65
C LYS A 443 -4.26 20.72 -12.91
N LEU A 444 -5.39 20.65 -12.21
CA LEU A 444 -6.36 19.54 -12.33
C LEU A 444 -6.94 19.45 -13.76
N MET A 445 -7.42 20.57 -14.30
CA MET A 445 -8.02 20.61 -15.65
C MET A 445 -7.03 20.20 -16.76
N ASP A 446 -5.75 20.56 -16.60
CA ASP A 446 -4.71 20.17 -17.56
C ASP A 446 -4.53 18.66 -17.58
N ASP A 447 -4.54 18.02 -16.40
CA ASP A 447 -4.41 16.57 -16.29
C ASP A 447 -5.62 15.81 -16.83
N GLU A 448 -6.84 16.30 -16.56
CA GLU A 448 -8.06 15.73 -17.14
C GLU A 448 -8.04 15.79 -18.67
N SER A 449 -7.40 16.82 -19.24
CA SER A 449 -7.21 16.92 -20.69
C SER A 449 -6.18 15.93 -21.23
N LEU A 450 -5.18 15.55 -20.42
CA LEU A 450 -4.17 14.56 -20.78
C LEU A 450 -4.75 13.15 -20.83
N LEU A 451 -5.68 12.80 -19.93
CA LEU A 451 -6.36 11.50 -19.95
C LEU A 451 -7.23 11.26 -21.19
N LYS A 452 -7.57 12.32 -21.95
CA LYS A 452 -8.32 12.20 -23.21
C LYS A 452 -7.43 11.86 -24.41
N LYS A 453 -6.10 11.87 -24.23
CA LYS A 453 -5.13 11.55 -25.27
C LYS A 453 -4.78 10.07 -25.20
N ASP A 454 -4.27 9.54 -26.31
CA ASP A 454 -3.70 8.20 -26.34
C ASP A 454 -2.34 8.22 -25.62
N ILE A 455 -2.27 7.60 -24.44
CA ILE A 455 -1.11 7.53 -23.56
C ILE A 455 -0.91 6.09 -23.07
N SER A 456 0.31 5.75 -22.65
CA SER A 456 0.58 4.42 -22.11
C SER A 456 -0.24 4.15 -20.83
N GLY A 457 -0.55 2.88 -20.55
CA GLY A 457 -1.32 2.52 -19.34
C GLY A 457 -0.65 2.95 -18.03
N THR A 458 0.69 2.93 -17.97
CA THR A 458 1.45 3.42 -16.80
C THR A 458 1.41 4.94 -16.67
N ALA A 459 1.47 5.68 -17.78
CA ALA A 459 1.28 7.13 -17.79
C ALA A 459 -0.14 7.51 -17.36
N GLU A 460 -1.14 6.79 -17.88
CA GLU A 460 -2.54 6.98 -17.51
C GLU A 460 -2.73 6.80 -16.01
N LEU A 461 -2.22 5.70 -15.45
CA LEU A 461 -2.33 5.41 -14.03
C LEU A 461 -1.61 6.45 -13.16
N ALA A 462 -0.45 6.94 -13.59
CA ALA A 462 0.27 8.01 -12.89
C ALA A 462 -0.50 9.34 -12.90
N ILE A 463 -1.14 9.67 -14.02
CA ILE A 463 -1.96 10.89 -14.16
C ILE A 463 -3.25 10.75 -13.34
N GLN A 464 -3.93 9.60 -13.40
CA GLN A 464 -5.10 9.30 -12.58
C GLN A 464 -4.78 9.45 -11.08
N PHE A 465 -3.64 8.93 -10.63
CA PHE A 465 -3.19 9.07 -9.24
C PHE A 465 -3.11 10.55 -8.80
N ARG A 466 -2.38 11.39 -9.56
CA ARG A 466 -2.23 12.81 -9.18
C ARG A 466 -3.52 13.61 -9.31
N ILE A 467 -4.42 13.23 -10.22
CA ILE A 467 -5.78 13.80 -10.30
C ILE A 467 -6.52 13.49 -9.00
N GLN A 468 -6.55 12.22 -8.56
CA GLN A 468 -7.23 11.85 -7.32
C GLN A 468 -6.66 12.62 -6.12
N LYS A 469 -5.33 12.77 -6.02
CA LYS A 469 -4.71 13.57 -4.95
C LYS A 469 -5.13 15.04 -5.00
N LYS A 470 -5.14 15.67 -6.16
CA LYS A 470 -5.58 17.08 -6.29
C LYS A 470 -7.06 17.26 -5.96
N SER A 471 -7.92 16.37 -6.45
CA SER A 471 -9.34 16.38 -6.14
C SER A 471 -9.59 16.22 -4.64
N LEU A 472 -8.89 15.29 -3.98
CA LEU A 472 -8.93 15.10 -2.54
C LEU A 472 -8.56 16.38 -1.79
N ILE A 473 -7.46 17.06 -2.15
CA ILE A 473 -7.06 18.33 -1.49
C ILE A 473 -8.18 19.36 -1.60
N ILE A 474 -8.77 19.51 -2.79
CA ILE A 474 -9.85 20.47 -3.06
C ILE A 474 -11.10 20.13 -2.22
N ASP A 475 -11.46 18.85 -2.13
CA ASP A 475 -12.58 18.40 -1.32
C ASP A 475 -12.36 18.66 0.18
N VAL A 476 -11.16 18.36 0.70
CA VAL A 476 -10.78 18.65 2.09
C VAL A 476 -10.86 20.15 2.37
N MET A 477 -10.30 20.99 1.49
CA MET A 477 -10.39 22.46 1.61
C MET A 477 -11.83 22.95 1.66
N ARG A 478 -12.69 22.42 0.77
CA ARG A 478 -14.10 22.80 0.70
C ARG A 478 -14.82 22.47 2.00
N ASP A 479 -14.59 21.29 2.55
CA ASP A 479 -15.29 20.81 3.74
C ASP A 479 -14.80 21.54 5.01
N LEU A 480 -13.48 21.78 5.12
CA LEU A 480 -12.93 22.65 6.17
C LEU A 480 -13.48 24.08 6.08
N THR A 481 -13.57 24.64 4.87
CA THR A 481 -14.10 25.99 4.65
C THR A 481 -15.58 26.08 5.05
N ARG A 482 -16.38 25.04 4.74
CA ARG A 482 -17.79 24.97 5.18
C ARG A 482 -17.89 25.00 6.70
N ARG A 483 -17.02 24.25 7.38
CA ARG A 483 -16.99 24.21 8.85
C ARG A 483 -16.58 25.54 9.46
N VAL A 484 -15.57 26.22 8.91
CA VAL A 484 -15.19 27.58 9.34
C VAL A 484 -16.37 28.55 9.22
N LYS A 485 -17.11 28.53 8.10
CA LYS A 485 -18.28 29.40 7.91
C LYS A 485 -19.38 29.13 8.93
N LEU A 486 -19.62 27.87 9.27
CA LEU A 486 -20.60 27.49 10.29
C LEU A 486 -20.22 28.07 11.65
N LEU A 487 -18.97 27.85 12.09
CA LEU A 487 -18.47 28.33 13.38
C LEU A 487 -18.49 29.86 13.48
N SER A 488 -18.03 30.56 12.45
CA SER A 488 -18.06 32.04 12.43
C SER A 488 -19.48 32.61 12.47
N SER A 489 -20.48 31.89 11.93
CA SER A 489 -21.88 32.33 12.00
C SER A 489 -22.47 32.17 13.41
N GLN A 490 -22.06 31.15 14.16
CA GLN A 490 -22.47 30.96 15.56
C GLN A 490 -21.85 32.00 16.48
N GLU A 491 -20.58 32.35 16.26
CA GLU A 491 -19.91 33.41 17.02
C GLU A 491 -20.61 34.76 16.86
N SER A 492 -21.04 35.08 15.63
CA SER A 492 -21.78 36.30 15.32
C SER A 492 -23.21 36.34 15.90
N ALA A 493 -23.76 35.18 16.29
CA ALA A 493 -25.08 35.06 16.90
C ALA A 493 -25.03 35.09 18.43
N VAL A 494 -23.85 34.83 19.03
CA VAL A 494 -23.62 34.82 20.48
C VAL A 494 -22.98 36.14 20.95
N SER A 495 -22.36 36.90 20.04
CA SER A 495 -21.85 38.26 20.23
C SER A 495 -22.95 39.29 20.03
#